data_AF-A0A7V9DGX9-F1
#
_entry.id   AF-A0A7V9DGX9-F1
#
_cell.length_a   1.000
_cell.length_b   1.000
_cell.length_c   1.000
_cell.angle_alpha   90.00
_cell.angle_beta   90.00
_cell.angle_gamma   90.00
#
_symmetry.space_group_name_H-M   'P 1'
#
loop_
_entity.id
_entity.type
_entity.pdbx_description
1 polymer ?
#
loop_
_entity_poly.entity_id
_entity_poly.type
_entity_poly.pdbx_seq_one_letter_code
_entity_poly.pdbx_strand_id
1 'polypeptide(L)'
;MPVVLVHQGAGLTRETYEEVVRRISGGSGLNSPADWPVEGLLVHAAGEAEGGFRVVDVWESEEAAARFGEKIGPILQEVGVTAEPEVYPAQTFVSA
;
A
#
# COMPACT_ATOMS: atom_id res chain seq x y z
N MET A 1 -10.45 12.35 7.29
CA MET A 1 -9.30 12.50 8.21
C MET A 1 -8.25 11.55 7.71
N PRO A 2 -6.99 11.99 7.53
CA PRO A 2 -5.98 11.11 6.97
C PRO A 2 -5.74 9.89 7.85
N VAL A 3 -5.40 8.77 7.22
CA VAL A 3 -5.09 7.51 7.91
C VAL A 3 -3.75 6.97 7.43
N VAL A 4 -3.02 6.33 8.34
CA VAL A 4 -1.81 5.60 8.01
C VAL A 4 -2.18 4.14 7.84
N LEU A 5 -1.69 3.54 6.76
CA LEU A 5 -1.76 2.10 6.50
C LEU A 5 -0.34 1.54 6.59
N VAL A 6 -0.13 0.56 7.46
CA VAL A 6 1.12 -0.19 7.57
C VAL A 6 0.88 -1.63 7.21
N HIS A 7 1.60 -2.13 6.20
CA HIS A 7 1.49 -3.50 5.75
C HIS A 7 2.86 -4.20 5.83
N GLN A 8 2.94 -5.22 6.67
CA GLN A 8 4.11 -6.07 6.85
C GLN A 8 3.64 -7.42 7.37
N GLY A 9 4.28 -8.50 6.92
CA GLY A 9 4.01 -9.83 7.46
C GLY A 9 4.22 -10.93 6.44
N ALA A 10 3.62 -12.09 6.72
CA ALA A 10 3.80 -13.30 5.94
C ALA A 10 3.41 -13.10 4.46
N GLY A 11 4.33 -13.51 3.58
CA GLY A 11 4.16 -13.41 2.13
C GLY A 11 4.56 -12.06 1.54
N LEU A 12 4.61 -10.97 2.32
CA LEU A 12 5.05 -9.68 1.80
C LEU A 12 6.59 -9.62 1.76
N THR A 13 7.14 -10.00 0.62
CA THR A 13 8.56 -9.85 0.27
C THR A 13 8.75 -8.78 -0.79
N ARG A 14 10.00 -8.35 -1.03
CA ARG A 14 10.34 -7.47 -2.15
C ARG A 14 9.81 -8.02 -3.49
N GLU A 15 9.96 -9.31 -3.73
CA GLU A 15 9.56 -9.92 -5.01
C GLU A 15 8.03 -9.88 -5.19
N THR A 16 7.27 -10.21 -4.13
CA THR A 16 5.80 -10.11 -4.19
C THR A 16 5.33 -8.67 -4.33
N TYR A 17 6.01 -7.72 -3.68
CA TYR A 17 5.73 -6.29 -3.84
C TYR A 17 5.96 -5.84 -5.29
N GLU A 18 7.11 -6.17 -5.88
CA GLU A 18 7.44 -5.83 -7.27
C GLU A 18 6.44 -6.43 -8.26
N GLU A 19 5.99 -7.67 -8.02
CA GLU A 19 4.98 -8.34 -8.83
C GLU A 19 3.61 -7.63 -8.71
N VAL A 20 3.22 -7.23 -7.50
CA VAL A 20 1.97 -6.47 -7.28
C VAL A 20 2.04 -5.11 -7.99
N VAL A 21 3.14 -4.38 -7.82
CA VAL A 21 3.42 -3.11 -8.52
C VAL A 21 3.26 -3.28 -10.04
N ARG A 22 3.89 -4.31 -10.61
CA ARG A 22 3.83 -4.61 -12.04
C ARG A 22 2.40 -4.84 -12.52
N ARG A 23 1.57 -5.52 -11.72
CA ARG A 23 0.16 -5.80 -12.06
C ARG A 23 -0.71 -4.56 -11.99
N ILE A 24 -0.53 -3.69 -11.00
CA ILE A 24 -1.36 -2.49 -10.86
C ILE A 24 -0.95 -1.38 -11.82
N SER A 25 0.34 -1.26 -12.14
CA SER A 25 0.84 -0.21 -13.03
C SER A 25 0.91 -0.65 -14.50
N GLY A 26 0.58 -1.91 -14.83
CA GLY A 26 0.80 -2.45 -16.17
C GLY A 26 2.28 -2.46 -16.61
N GLY A 27 3.22 -2.43 -15.65
CA GLY A 27 4.66 -2.46 -15.90
C GLY A 27 5.35 -1.09 -15.99
N SER A 28 4.63 0.03 -15.89
CA SER A 28 5.24 1.38 -15.86
C SER A 28 5.94 1.75 -14.54
N GLY A 29 5.74 0.95 -13.48
CA GLY A 29 6.11 1.30 -12.11
C GLY A 29 5.16 2.31 -11.47
N LEU A 30 5.43 2.63 -10.20
CA LEU A 30 4.71 3.63 -9.40
C LEU A 30 5.65 4.81 -9.14
N ASN A 31 5.44 5.91 -9.85
CA ASN A 31 6.34 7.08 -9.80
C ASN A 31 5.63 8.33 -9.27
N SER A 32 4.30 8.31 -9.22
CA SER A 32 3.46 9.39 -8.70
C SER A 32 2.15 8.85 -8.12
N PRO A 33 1.43 9.62 -7.28
CA PRO A 33 0.11 9.23 -6.80
C PRO A 33 -0.92 8.94 -7.91
N ALA A 34 -0.73 9.52 -9.11
CA ALA A 34 -1.61 9.26 -10.25
C ALA A 34 -1.46 7.84 -10.83
N ASP A 35 -0.41 7.12 -10.46
CA ASP A 35 -0.20 5.72 -10.87
C ASP A 35 -0.99 4.73 -9.99
N TRP A 36 -1.62 5.20 -8.90
CA TRP A 36 -2.47 4.34 -8.07
C TRP A 36 -3.82 4.06 -8.72
N PRO A 37 -4.39 2.86 -8.53
CA PRO A 37 -5.66 2.47 -9.13
C PRO A 37 -6.88 3.18 -8.51
N VAL A 38 -6.69 3.99 -7.46
CA VAL A 38 -7.73 4.78 -6.79
C VAL A 38 -7.17 6.14 -6.36
N GLU A 39 -8.06 7.12 -6.21
CA GLU A 39 -7.71 8.45 -5.70
C GLU A 39 -7.59 8.47 -4.16
N GLY A 40 -6.83 9.44 -3.65
CA GLY A 40 -6.71 9.77 -2.23
C GLY A 40 -5.42 9.28 -1.55
N LEU A 41 -4.44 8.77 -2.31
CA LEU A 41 -3.11 8.50 -1.80
C LEU A 41 -2.35 9.83 -1.60
N LEU A 42 -1.80 10.03 -0.40
CA LEU A 42 -0.97 11.18 -0.05
C LEU A 42 0.52 10.84 -0.05
N VAL A 43 0.88 9.66 0.47
CA VAL A 43 2.25 9.16 0.57
C VAL A 43 2.26 7.67 0.33
N HIS A 44 3.27 7.17 -0.38
CA HIS A 44 3.64 5.78 -0.43
C HIS A 44 5.14 5.63 -0.16
N ALA A 45 5.50 4.68 0.70
CA ALA A 45 6.88 4.28 0.92
C ALA A 45 6.95 2.77 1.15
N ALA A 46 7.91 2.11 0.50
CA ALA A 46 8.11 0.68 0.62
C ALA A 46 9.60 0.33 0.71
N GLY A 47 9.93 -0.68 1.49
CA GLY A 47 11.33 -1.13 1.61
C GLY A 47 11.54 -2.21 2.67
N GLU A 48 12.81 -2.63 2.78
CA GLU A 48 13.25 -3.54 3.83
C GLU A 48 13.18 -2.85 5.19
N ALA A 49 12.58 -3.51 6.16
CA ALA A 49 12.52 -3.06 7.55
C ALA A 49 12.78 -4.24 8.50
N GLU A 50 12.92 -3.93 9.79
CA GLU A 50 12.87 -4.98 10.81
C GLU A 50 11.51 -5.68 10.75
N GLY A 51 11.52 -7.02 10.75
CA GLY A 51 10.31 -7.83 10.58
C GLY A 51 9.93 -8.13 9.12
N GLY A 52 10.76 -7.75 8.13
CA GLY A 52 10.56 -8.04 6.71
C GLY A 52 10.21 -6.81 5.88
N PHE A 53 9.81 -7.03 4.63
CA PHE A 53 9.43 -5.94 3.73
C PHE A 53 8.18 -5.23 4.26
N ARG A 54 8.19 -3.89 4.24
CA ARG A 54 7.11 -3.06 4.78
C ARG A 54 6.65 -2.05 3.74
N VAL A 55 5.34 -1.90 3.63
CA VAL A 55 4.69 -0.81 2.90
C VAL A 55 4.02 0.12 3.90
N VAL A 56 4.19 1.42 3.72
CA VAL A 56 3.53 2.47 4.48
C VAL A 56 2.86 3.42 3.50
N ASP A 57 1.54 3.54 3.62
CA ASP A 57 0.76 4.52 2.88
C ASP A 57 0.11 5.53 3.83
N VAL A 58 -0.06 6.76 3.36
CA VAL A 58 -0.95 7.73 3.98
C VAL A 58 -2.06 8.04 3.01
N TRP A 59 -3.30 7.91 3.46
CA TRP A 59 -4.52 8.12 2.68
C TRP A 59 -5.31 9.31 3.21
N GLU A 60 -6.04 10.01 2.36
CA GLU A 60 -6.93 11.13 2.73
C GLU A 60 -8.04 10.70 3.71
N SER A 61 -8.48 9.45 3.61
CA SER A 61 -9.51 8.85 4.46
C SER A 61 -9.46 7.33 4.52
N GLU A 62 -10.13 6.76 5.52
CA GLU A 62 -10.37 5.32 5.65
C GLU A 62 -11.09 4.74 4.43
N GLU A 63 -12.04 5.48 3.85
CA GLU A 63 -12.75 5.04 2.64
C GLU A 63 -11.84 4.99 1.41
N ALA A 64 -10.84 5.88 1.31
CA ALA A 64 -9.85 5.83 0.24
C ALA A 64 -8.95 4.59 0.36
N ALA A 65 -8.45 4.31 1.56
CA ALA A 65 -7.69 3.10 1.86
C ALA A 65 -8.51 1.82 1.59
N ALA A 66 -9.79 1.81 1.97
CA ALA A 66 -10.68 0.66 1.74
C ALA A 66 -10.89 0.38 0.25
N ARG A 67 -11.16 1.41 -0.57
CA ARG A 67 -11.27 1.25 -2.03
C ARG A 67 -9.99 0.67 -2.65
N PHE A 68 -8.82 1.08 -2.15
CA PHE A 68 -7.56 0.49 -2.59
C PHE A 68 -7.47 -0.99 -2.20
N GLY A 69 -7.79 -1.32 -0.95
CA GLY A 69 -7.86 -2.69 -0.45
C GLY A 69 -8.75 -3.61 -1.28
N GLU A 70 -9.93 -3.14 -1.69
CA GLU A 70 -10.84 -3.88 -2.58
C GLU A 70 -10.23 -4.17 -3.97
N LYS A 71 -9.40 -3.27 -4.49
CA LYS A 71 -8.73 -3.43 -5.80
C LYS A 71 -7.53 -4.37 -5.72
N ILE A 72 -6.71 -4.23 -4.69
CA ILE A 72 -5.42 -4.93 -4.58
C ILE A 72 -5.54 -6.27 -3.84
N GLY A 73 -6.53 -6.44 -2.98
CA GLY A 73 -6.75 -7.64 -2.17
C GLY A 73 -6.72 -8.96 -2.97
N PRO A 74 -7.44 -9.08 -4.10
CA PRO A 74 -7.36 -10.27 -4.94
C PRO A 74 -5.94 -10.54 -5.48
N ILE A 75 -5.22 -9.49 -5.87
CA ILE A 75 -3.85 -9.59 -6.37
C ILE A 75 -2.91 -10.09 -5.26
N LEU A 76 -3.03 -9.53 -4.05
CA LEU A 76 -2.24 -9.93 -2.88
C LEU A 76 -2.43 -11.42 -2.56
N GLN A 77 -3.68 -11.89 -2.59
CA GLN A 77 -4.00 -13.30 -2.37
C GLN A 77 -3.38 -14.21 -3.43
N GLU A 78 -3.44 -13.82 -4.71
CA GLU A 78 -2.84 -14.59 -5.81
C GLU A 78 -1.32 -14.70 -5.71
N VAL A 79 -0.64 -13.68 -5.17
CA VAL A 79 0.82 -13.70 -4.97
C VAL A 79 1.24 -14.27 -3.61
N GLY A 80 0.28 -14.74 -2.79
CA GLY A 80 0.54 -15.41 -1.51
C GLY A 80 0.75 -14.47 -0.33
N VAL A 81 0.43 -13.18 -0.45
CA VAL A 81 0.41 -12.24 0.67
C VAL A 81 -0.89 -12.43 1.45
N THR A 82 -0.77 -12.81 2.72
CA THR A 82 -1.92 -13.12 3.60
C THR A 82 -1.97 -12.26 4.85
N ALA A 83 -0.94 -11.45 5.10
CA ALA A 83 -0.96 -10.47 6.16
C ALA A 83 -2.12 -9.47 5.94
N GLU A 84 -2.70 -8.97 7.02
CA GLU A 84 -3.64 -7.85 6.97
C GLU A 84 -2.88 -6.56 7.31
N PRO A 85 -3.20 -5.43 6.67
CA PRO A 85 -2.62 -4.15 7.03
C PRO A 85 -3.22 -3.61 8.34
N GLU A 86 -2.41 -2.89 9.11
CA GLU A 86 -2.90 -2.04 10.19
C GLU A 86 -3.31 -0.68 9.61
N VAL A 87 -4.50 -0.19 9.96
CA VAL A 87 -4.99 1.14 9.55
C VAL A 87 -5.37 1.93 10.79
N TYR A 88 -4.85 3.15 10.92
CA TYR A 88 -5.15 4.01 12.05
C TYR A 88 -5.19 5.49 11.68
N PRO A 89 -5.94 6.33 12.43
CA PRO A 89 -5.98 7.77 12.20
C PRO A 89 -4.62 8.45 12.35
N ALA A 90 -4.23 9.25 11.36
CA ALA A 90 -3.12 10.18 11.50
C ALA A 90 -3.60 11.40 12.30
N GLN A 91 -3.39 11.41 13.62
CA GLN A 91 -3.78 12.54 14.48
C GLN A 91 -3.17 13.87 14.02
N THR A 92 -1.98 13.83 13.40
CA THR A 92 -1.36 14.98 12.75
C THR A 92 -0.61 14.48 11.51
N PHE A 93 -0.81 15.16 10.39
CA PHE A 93 -0.12 14.89 9.12
C PHE A 93 0.42 16.22 8.56
N VAL A 94 1.70 16.23 8.21
CA VAL A 94 2.39 17.38 7.62
C VAL A 94 3.23 16.87 6.46
N SER A 95 3.03 17.45 5.27
CA SER A 95 3.85 17.21 4.08
C SER A 95 4.75 18.42 3.82
N ALA A 96 5.90 18.18 3.19
CA ALA A 96 6.90 19.20 2.85
C ALA A 96 6.48 20.11 1.69
#